data_AF-A0A1V4QHJ3-F1
#
_entry.id   AF-A0A1V4QHJ3-F1
#
_cell.length_a   1.000
_cell.length_b   1.000
_cell.length_c   1.000
_cell.angle_alpha   90.00
_cell.angle_beta   90.00
_cell.angle_gamma   90.00
#
_symmetry.space_group_name_H-M   'P 1'
#
loop_
_entity.id
_entity.type
_entity.pdbx_description
1 polymer ?
#
loop_
_entity_poly.entity_id
_entity_poly.type
_entity_poly.pdbx_seq_one_letter_code
_entity_poly.pdbx_strand_id
1 'polypeptide(L)'
;MCTKILPEFFQRFEKDLSQKIQTGKDPFLGLFADYLGSATKNLLLKELRSSSCPAENFIENLRYYPALISTLLIGALLEKFGQHGHFEVYPIFEELFGDSLQSTTTKQKLWKNFRWASLSLGLPVSHRLSGTHYMVDEYLYQAGLPLRYVENFTEVALRYSSRIGLPDEDDPEEIRLWQQGLVTRLSDPFPKTARKAVENDDGCYYTCIFTHLLTNPPADEDGLSIFEKRMRKAIQSGPSTARVFRSAIPQLVIRDLEYGVLLPAVEEATWKITVSYHDSDEETKIFTSYGEERFEPFGEELPADVDIENNSGFKWQYKVWEDEKNNRLLIFSQPDGKLVSRSSLAKKEIYLNPGNYRLLQRFPAAGDDGLEPMSEEPALYVREINLLPGSVIPISRGPATLQIKPHNIPTLNWVGDPLRGIKGNELYASENLQLMVSLPAEFLASDHDFELRFKSAELGDEIILEPEVEPNGQVNIDVASLWPAGFGQSFSRCLARADTGGKAGTLLL
;
A
#
# COMPACT_ATOMS: atom_id res chain seq x y z
N MET A 1 20.75 13.05 36.84
CA MET A 1 20.59 12.98 35.37
C MET A 1 19.83 11.70 35.09
N CYS A 2 18.64 11.76 34.48
CA CYS A 2 17.83 10.55 34.23
C CYS A 2 18.15 9.85 32.90
N THR A 3 19.02 10.43 32.07
CA THR A 3 19.33 9.92 30.73
C THR A 3 20.76 9.42 30.68
N LYS A 4 20.94 8.19 30.18
CA LYS A 4 22.24 7.56 29.93
C LYS A 4 22.28 7.17 28.46
N ILE A 5 23.06 7.90 27.68
CA ILE A 5 23.33 7.56 26.28
C ILE A 5 24.00 6.19 26.25
N LEU A 6 23.59 5.34 25.31
CA LEU A 6 24.21 4.03 25.15
C LEU A 6 25.73 4.15 24.90
N PRO A 7 26.53 3.17 25.36
CA PRO A 7 27.97 3.16 25.10
C PRO A 7 28.32 3.21 23.61
N GLU A 8 29.48 3.81 23.29
CA GLU A 8 29.97 4.00 21.92
C GLU A 8 30.08 2.70 21.11
N PHE A 9 30.34 1.56 21.74
CA PHE A 9 30.43 0.29 21.03
C PHE A 9 29.10 -0.11 20.32
N PHE A 10 27.96 0.42 20.75
CA PHE A 10 26.68 0.21 20.06
C PHE A 10 26.60 0.97 18.73
N GLN A 11 27.43 1.99 18.50
CA GLN A 11 27.41 2.76 17.24
C GLN A 11 27.73 1.89 16.03
N ARG A 12 28.59 0.88 16.19
CA ARG A 12 28.86 -0.06 15.10
C ARG A 12 27.63 -0.87 14.75
N PHE A 13 26.92 -1.40 15.75
CA PHE A 13 25.68 -2.16 15.52
C PHE A 13 24.58 -1.30 14.93
N GLU A 14 24.46 -0.05 15.38
CA GLU A 14 23.55 0.95 14.83
C GLU A 14 23.84 1.22 13.36
N LYS A 15 25.11 1.50 13.01
CA LYS A 15 25.50 1.75 11.63
C LYS A 15 25.25 0.53 10.73
N ASP A 16 25.63 -0.66 11.20
CA ASP A 16 25.45 -1.91 10.44
C ASP A 16 23.95 -2.21 10.23
N LEU A 17 23.11 -2.00 11.26
CA LEU A 17 21.66 -2.24 11.16
C LEU A 17 20.96 -1.14 10.35
N SER A 18 21.29 0.13 10.56
CA SER A 18 20.79 1.25 9.76
C SER A 18 21.09 1.03 8.29
N GLN A 19 22.33 0.65 7.96
CA GLN A 19 22.70 0.29 6.60
C GLN A 19 21.81 -0.86 6.11
N LYS A 20 21.65 -1.96 6.85
CA LYS A 20 20.77 -3.06 6.43
C LYS A 20 19.33 -2.64 6.21
N ILE A 21 18.76 -1.82 7.10
CA ILE A 21 17.38 -1.32 6.98
C ILE A 21 17.23 -0.52 5.71
N GLN A 22 18.10 0.47 5.52
CA GLN A 22 18.08 1.31 4.34
C GLN A 22 18.30 0.45 3.09
N THR A 23 19.32 -0.41 3.07
CA THR A 23 19.63 -1.24 1.90
C THR A 23 18.70 -2.42 1.63
N GLY A 24 17.86 -2.77 2.60
CA GLY A 24 17.06 -3.99 2.59
C GLY A 24 15.88 -3.89 1.63
N LYS A 25 15.27 -5.04 1.34
CA LYS A 25 13.99 -5.09 0.61
C LYS A 25 12.79 -5.19 1.54
N ASP A 26 13.03 -5.34 2.84
CA ASP A 26 11.99 -5.55 3.83
C ASP A 26 11.32 -4.20 4.17
N PRO A 27 9.98 -4.08 4.03
CA PRO A 27 9.28 -2.80 4.21
C PRO A 27 9.04 -2.41 5.67
N PHE A 28 9.27 -3.32 6.62
CA PHE A 28 8.88 -3.17 8.02
C PHE A 28 10.02 -3.51 8.99
N LEU A 29 10.16 -2.72 10.06
CA LEU A 29 11.17 -2.96 11.11
C LEU A 29 11.10 -4.36 11.74
N GLY A 30 9.90 -4.95 11.83
CA GLY A 30 9.71 -6.28 12.39
C GLY A 30 10.57 -7.33 11.68
N LEU A 31 10.72 -7.23 10.36
CA LEU A 31 11.47 -8.19 9.54
C LEU A 31 12.98 -8.13 9.80
N PHE A 32 13.47 -7.03 10.38
CA PHE A 32 14.87 -6.87 10.78
C PHE A 32 15.18 -7.38 12.18
N ALA A 33 14.19 -7.87 12.94
CA ALA A 33 14.39 -8.33 14.31
C ALA A 33 15.45 -9.44 14.43
N ASP A 34 15.54 -10.30 13.42
CA ASP A 34 16.50 -11.42 13.38
C ASP A 34 17.97 -10.96 13.32
N TYR A 35 18.23 -9.73 12.86
CA TYR A 35 19.58 -9.16 12.86
C TYR A 35 20.04 -8.76 14.27
N LEU A 36 19.11 -8.56 15.22
CA LEU A 36 19.41 -8.36 16.62
C LEU A 36 19.52 -9.71 17.34
N GLY A 37 20.66 -10.37 17.20
CA GLY A 37 20.94 -11.62 17.92
C GLY A 37 20.71 -11.51 19.43
N SER A 38 20.31 -12.62 20.06
CA SER A 38 19.88 -12.64 21.47
C SER A 38 20.89 -12.04 22.46
N ALA A 39 22.19 -12.20 22.19
CA ALA A 39 23.24 -11.62 23.03
C ALA A 39 23.22 -10.07 22.99
N THR A 40 23.09 -9.49 21.80
CA THR A 40 22.99 -8.03 21.59
C THR A 40 21.70 -7.49 22.21
N LYS A 41 20.56 -8.16 21.99
CA LYS A 41 19.26 -7.81 22.60
C LYS A 41 19.37 -7.74 24.13
N ASN A 42 19.96 -8.76 24.75
CA ASN A 42 20.12 -8.82 26.21
C ASN A 42 21.06 -7.73 26.75
N LEU A 43 22.16 -7.45 26.06
CA LEU A 43 23.10 -6.40 26.45
C LEU A 43 22.47 -5.01 26.34
N LEU A 44 21.76 -4.73 25.24
CA LEU A 44 21.03 -3.48 25.01
C LEU A 44 19.99 -3.25 26.11
N LEU A 45 19.18 -4.27 26.42
CA LEU A 45 18.17 -4.20 27.48
C LEU A 45 18.78 -3.96 28.86
N LYS A 46 19.91 -4.62 29.17
CA LYS A 46 20.62 -4.42 30.45
C LYS A 46 21.07 -2.96 30.60
N GLU A 47 21.64 -2.38 29.55
CA GLU A 47 22.11 -0.99 29.60
C GLU A 47 20.95 0.02 29.68
N LEU A 48 19.90 -0.16 28.87
CA LEU A 48 18.77 0.76 28.86
C LEU A 48 17.98 0.76 30.18
N ARG A 49 17.83 -0.42 30.80
CA ARG A 49 17.15 -0.60 32.10
C ARG A 49 17.99 -0.18 33.30
N SER A 50 19.29 0.05 33.14
CA SER A 50 20.17 0.48 34.24
C SER A 50 19.93 1.94 34.69
N SER A 51 19.15 2.71 33.94
CA SER A 51 18.79 4.10 34.27
C SER A 51 17.77 4.17 35.40
N SER A 52 17.79 5.27 36.17
CA SER A 52 16.74 5.60 37.14
C SER A 52 15.39 5.94 36.50
N CYS A 53 15.36 6.23 35.20
CA CYS A 53 14.17 6.52 34.40
C CYS A 53 14.20 5.68 33.10
N PRO A 54 13.95 4.37 33.13
CA PRO A 54 14.11 3.49 31.96
C PRO A 54 13.30 3.95 30.73
N ALA A 55 12.01 4.25 30.87
CA ALA A 55 11.17 4.63 29.74
C ALA A 55 11.68 5.88 29.00
N GLU A 56 12.03 6.94 29.73
CA GLU A 56 12.62 8.16 29.12
C GLU A 56 14.01 7.86 28.52
N ASN A 57 14.77 6.93 29.11
CA ASN A 57 16.06 6.53 28.56
C ASN A 57 15.92 5.83 27.18
N PHE A 58 14.90 4.98 27.00
CA PHE A 58 14.57 4.41 25.69
C PHE A 58 14.19 5.52 24.69
N ILE A 59 13.32 6.45 25.09
CA ILE A 59 12.83 7.53 24.23
C ILE A 59 13.96 8.43 23.74
N GLU A 60 14.87 8.83 24.63
CA GLU A 60 16.00 9.70 24.25
C GLU A 60 17.00 8.96 23.35
N ASN A 61 17.25 7.67 23.59
CA ASN A 61 18.17 6.90 22.76
C ASN A 61 17.65 6.62 21.34
N LEU A 62 16.34 6.80 21.05
CA LEU A 62 15.83 6.77 19.66
C LEU A 62 16.48 7.81 18.75
N ARG A 63 16.96 8.93 19.32
CA ARG A 63 17.64 10.00 18.56
C ARG A 63 19.07 9.65 18.17
N TYR A 64 19.73 8.84 18.98
CA TYR A 64 21.15 8.49 18.82
C TYR A 64 21.34 7.11 18.20
N TYR A 65 20.37 6.21 18.41
CA TYR A 65 20.39 4.81 17.97
C TYR A 65 19.02 4.42 17.37
N PRO A 66 18.52 5.15 16.35
CA PRO A 66 17.20 4.93 15.78
C PRO A 66 16.97 3.50 15.30
N ALA A 67 17.93 2.86 14.62
CA ALA A 67 17.81 1.50 14.11
C ALA A 67 17.70 0.49 15.25
N LEU A 68 18.65 0.50 16.18
CA LEU A 68 18.70 -0.47 17.28
C LEU A 68 17.47 -0.40 18.17
N ILE A 69 17.11 0.81 18.61
CA ILE A 69 16.00 0.98 19.56
C ILE A 69 14.66 0.68 18.88
N SER A 70 14.46 1.14 17.64
CA SER A 70 13.21 0.89 16.92
C SER A 70 13.03 -0.59 16.59
N THR A 71 14.08 -1.27 16.10
CA THR A 71 14.02 -2.71 15.84
C THR A 71 13.82 -3.52 17.13
N LEU A 72 14.40 -3.11 18.27
CA LEU A 72 14.16 -3.75 19.56
C LEU A 72 12.68 -3.65 19.98
N LEU A 73 12.10 -2.45 19.91
CA LEU A 73 10.69 -2.19 20.25
C LEU A 73 9.77 -3.06 19.38
N ILE A 74 10.00 -3.02 18.08
CA ILE A 74 9.13 -3.66 17.10
C ILE A 74 9.31 -5.18 17.08
N GLY A 75 10.54 -5.69 17.26
CA GLY A 75 10.77 -7.12 17.41
C GLY A 75 10.01 -7.73 18.59
N ALA A 76 9.90 -7.00 19.72
CA ALA A 76 9.09 -7.43 20.84
C ALA A 76 7.59 -7.51 20.49
N LEU A 77 7.07 -6.57 19.69
CA LEU A 77 5.69 -6.63 19.19
C LEU A 77 5.49 -7.80 18.22
N LEU A 78 6.39 -7.98 17.27
CA LEU A 78 6.31 -9.06 16.28
C LEU A 78 6.22 -10.44 16.95
N GLU A 79 6.99 -10.66 18.02
CA GLU A 79 7.03 -11.90 18.80
C GLU A 79 5.79 -12.10 19.68
N LYS A 80 5.35 -11.04 20.38
CA LYS A 80 4.39 -11.14 21.49
C LYS A 80 2.97 -10.72 21.16
N PHE A 81 2.75 -9.95 20.11
CA PHE A 81 1.43 -9.39 19.82
C PHE A 81 0.39 -10.48 19.55
N GLY A 82 -0.77 -10.35 20.19
CA GLY A 82 -1.90 -11.25 20.12
C GLY A 82 -1.91 -12.35 21.19
N GLN A 83 -0.89 -12.45 22.06
CA GLN A 83 -0.74 -13.52 23.08
C GLN A 83 -1.84 -13.52 24.12
N HIS A 84 -2.26 -12.35 24.62
CA HIS A 84 -3.25 -12.20 25.69
C HIS A 84 -4.51 -11.43 25.26
N GLY A 85 -4.62 -11.04 23.98
CA GLY A 85 -5.84 -10.44 23.40
C GLY A 85 -5.69 -8.99 22.96
N HIS A 86 -6.73 -8.16 23.11
CA HIS A 86 -6.78 -6.80 22.53
C HIS A 86 -5.81 -5.79 23.18
N PHE A 87 -5.25 -4.88 22.36
CA PHE A 87 -4.51 -3.65 22.76
C PHE A 87 -3.24 -3.83 23.61
N GLU A 88 -2.35 -4.74 23.21
CA GLU A 88 -1.17 -5.13 24.01
C GLU A 88 0.11 -4.29 23.78
N VAL A 89 0.09 -3.29 22.90
CA VAL A 89 1.33 -2.57 22.52
C VAL A 89 2.03 -1.94 23.72
N TYR A 90 1.32 -1.16 24.53
CA TYR A 90 1.93 -0.53 25.71
C TYR A 90 2.33 -1.54 26.79
N PRO A 91 1.50 -2.54 27.16
CA PRO A 91 1.94 -3.61 28.07
C PRO A 91 3.24 -4.31 27.63
N ILE A 92 3.40 -4.59 26.33
CA ILE A 92 4.63 -5.20 25.80
C ILE A 92 5.82 -4.23 25.97
N PHE A 93 5.63 -2.94 25.70
CA PHE A 93 6.66 -1.93 25.91
C PHE A 93 6.99 -1.73 27.40
N GLU A 94 6.01 -1.76 28.29
CA GLU A 94 6.24 -1.67 29.74
C GLU A 94 7.05 -2.85 30.27
N GLU A 95 6.75 -4.07 29.80
CA GLU A 95 7.56 -5.25 30.09
C GLU A 95 8.99 -5.11 29.55
N LEU A 96 9.14 -4.54 28.34
CA LEU A 96 10.43 -4.29 27.71
C LEU A 96 11.25 -3.22 28.44
N PHE A 97 10.60 -2.16 28.92
CA PHE A 97 11.24 -1.07 29.65
C PHE A 97 11.54 -1.45 31.09
N GLY A 98 10.80 -2.42 31.66
CA GLY A 98 10.81 -2.69 33.09
C GLY A 98 10.24 -1.52 33.91
N ASP A 99 9.41 -0.70 33.28
CA ASP A 99 8.86 0.54 33.81
C ASP A 99 7.50 0.83 33.16
N SER A 100 6.64 1.59 33.84
CA SER A 100 5.27 1.85 33.36
C SER A 100 5.17 3.13 32.52
N LEU A 101 4.40 3.06 31.44
CA LEU A 101 4.09 4.16 30.53
C LEU A 101 2.75 4.80 30.90
N GLN A 102 2.56 5.20 32.15
CA GLN A 102 1.24 5.66 32.62
C GLN A 102 0.82 7.00 31.99
N SER A 103 1.76 7.90 31.71
CA SER A 103 1.44 9.24 31.23
C SER A 103 1.21 9.28 29.71
N THR A 104 0.10 9.93 29.30
CA THR A 104 -0.18 10.21 27.88
C THR A 104 0.95 11.01 27.21
N THR A 105 1.59 11.91 27.96
CA THR A 105 2.72 12.70 27.49
C THR A 105 3.91 11.83 27.11
N THR A 106 4.24 10.82 27.94
CA THR A 106 5.35 9.88 27.67
C THR A 106 5.02 9.02 26.44
N LYS A 107 3.78 8.55 26.30
CA LYS A 107 3.34 7.80 25.11
C LYS A 107 3.45 8.64 23.84
N GLN A 108 3.08 9.92 23.89
CA GLN A 108 3.21 10.85 22.77
C GLN A 108 4.68 11.14 22.43
N LYS A 109 5.54 11.33 23.44
CA LYS A 109 6.98 11.49 23.22
C LYS A 109 7.60 10.25 22.55
N LEU A 110 7.25 9.06 23.05
CA LEU A 110 7.71 7.80 22.45
C LEU A 110 7.27 7.72 20.98
N TRP A 111 6.00 7.99 20.70
CA TRP A 111 5.47 7.94 19.34
C TRP A 111 6.17 8.94 18.41
N LYS A 112 6.37 10.18 18.84
CA LYS A 112 7.06 11.20 18.03
C LYS A 112 8.51 10.83 17.73
N ASN A 113 9.26 10.38 18.73
CA ASN A 113 10.67 9.99 18.51
C ASN A 113 10.75 8.69 17.69
N PHE A 114 9.82 7.77 17.86
CA PHE A 114 9.76 6.55 17.07
C PHE A 114 9.41 6.85 15.60
N ARG A 115 8.40 7.68 15.34
CA ARG A 115 8.06 8.12 13.98
C ARG A 115 9.24 8.83 13.33
N TRP A 116 9.90 9.74 14.05
CA TRP A 116 11.12 10.39 13.57
C TRP A 116 12.22 9.36 13.27
N ALA A 117 12.42 8.36 14.12
CA ALA A 117 13.39 7.30 13.90
C ALA A 117 13.06 6.48 12.63
N SER A 118 11.80 6.10 12.43
CA SER A 118 11.35 5.41 11.21
C SER A 118 11.61 6.24 9.95
N LEU A 119 11.23 7.52 9.96
CA LEU A 119 11.54 8.44 8.87
C LEU A 119 13.06 8.57 8.64
N SER A 120 13.84 8.68 9.73
CA SER A 120 15.31 8.79 9.69
C SER A 120 16.00 7.58 9.06
N LEU A 121 15.31 6.44 9.07
CA LEU A 121 15.76 5.16 8.53
C LEU A 121 15.24 4.91 7.11
N GLY A 122 14.50 5.86 6.52
CA GLY A 122 13.89 5.72 5.20
C GLY A 122 12.69 4.78 5.15
N LEU A 123 12.07 4.48 6.30
CA LEU A 123 10.95 3.55 6.38
C LEU A 123 9.62 4.29 6.16
N PRO A 124 8.63 3.63 5.53
CA PRO A 124 7.29 4.19 5.42
C PRO A 124 6.70 4.32 6.83
N VAL A 125 5.84 5.31 7.08
CA VAL A 125 5.22 5.54 8.39
C VAL A 125 3.71 5.56 8.28
N SER A 126 3.01 5.33 9.39
CA SER A 126 1.54 5.34 9.38
C SER A 126 1.01 6.67 8.85
N HIS A 127 0.02 6.61 7.95
CA HIS A 127 -0.52 7.79 7.28
C HIS A 127 -1.32 8.71 8.24
N ARG A 128 -1.60 8.26 9.47
CA ARG A 128 -2.53 8.91 10.39
C ARG A 128 -1.81 9.53 11.59
N LEU A 129 -1.92 10.85 11.71
CA LEU A 129 -1.28 11.63 12.79
C LEU A 129 -2.20 11.97 13.98
N SER A 130 -3.48 11.59 13.93
CA SER A 130 -4.46 11.99 14.94
C SER A 130 -5.68 11.06 15.04
N GLY A 131 -6.49 11.21 16.09
CA GLY A 131 -7.71 10.44 16.35
C GLY A 131 -7.52 9.22 17.26
N THR A 132 -8.48 8.28 17.29
CA THR A 132 -8.37 7.11 18.17
C THR A 132 -7.30 6.13 17.66
N HIS A 133 -6.41 5.69 18.55
CA HIS A 133 -5.38 4.67 18.31
C HIS A 133 -4.24 5.00 17.34
N TYR A 134 -4.17 6.20 16.75
CA TYR A 134 -3.13 6.53 15.75
C TYR A 134 -1.69 6.24 16.20
N MET A 135 -1.33 6.52 17.47
CA MET A 135 0.00 6.20 18.00
C MET A 135 0.27 4.70 18.05
N VAL A 136 -0.75 3.90 18.37
CA VAL A 136 -0.66 2.44 18.44
C VAL A 136 -0.58 1.86 17.02
N ASP A 137 -1.36 2.41 16.11
CA ASP A 137 -1.37 2.02 14.69
C ASP A 137 0.02 2.23 14.06
N GLU A 138 0.80 3.25 14.46
CA GLU A 138 2.19 3.44 14.02
C GLU A 138 3.10 2.25 14.36
N TYR A 139 3.11 1.79 15.61
CA TYR A 139 3.97 0.68 16.01
C TYR A 139 3.53 -0.63 15.35
N LEU A 140 2.23 -0.82 15.18
CA LEU A 140 1.68 -2.00 14.52
C LEU A 140 1.94 -1.98 13.01
N TYR A 141 1.97 -0.80 12.39
CA TYR A 141 2.38 -0.62 11.01
C TYR A 141 3.82 -1.11 10.83
N GLN A 142 4.75 -0.66 11.69
CA GLN A 142 6.15 -1.10 11.64
C GLN A 142 6.38 -2.56 12.03
N ALA A 143 5.51 -3.14 12.86
CA ALA A 143 5.59 -4.55 13.21
C ALA A 143 5.27 -5.47 12.05
N GLY A 144 4.45 -5.03 11.10
CA GLY A 144 3.96 -5.89 10.03
C GLY A 144 3.11 -7.05 10.58
N LEU A 145 3.08 -8.16 9.85
CA LEU A 145 2.33 -9.37 10.20
C LEU A 145 3.01 -10.12 11.36
N PRO A 146 2.40 -10.21 12.56
CA PRO A 146 3.00 -10.91 13.70
C PRO A 146 3.26 -12.39 13.40
N LEU A 147 4.39 -12.92 13.90
CA LEU A 147 4.88 -14.27 13.55
C LEU A 147 3.88 -15.39 13.83
N ARG A 148 3.00 -15.21 14.81
CA ARG A 148 1.97 -16.19 15.18
C ARG A 148 0.83 -16.33 14.17
N TYR A 149 0.67 -15.36 13.26
CA TYR A 149 -0.40 -15.35 12.25
C TYR A 149 0.11 -15.73 10.86
N VAL A 150 1.42 -15.95 10.69
CA VAL A 150 2.04 -16.28 9.39
C VAL A 150 1.51 -17.59 8.82
N GLU A 151 1.38 -18.64 9.63
CA GLU A 151 0.87 -19.93 9.17
C GLU A 151 -0.58 -19.80 8.68
N ASN A 152 -1.45 -19.17 9.48
CA ASN A 152 -2.84 -18.92 9.11
C ASN A 152 -2.97 -18.04 7.84
N PHE A 153 -2.15 -17.00 7.73
CA PHE A 153 -2.09 -16.17 6.52
C PHE A 153 -1.75 -17.02 5.30
N THR A 154 -0.72 -17.86 5.43
CA THR A 154 -0.23 -18.74 4.36
C THR A 154 -1.29 -19.75 3.92
N GLU A 155 -2.04 -20.33 4.87
CA GLU A 155 -3.14 -21.25 4.56
C GLU A 155 -4.28 -20.58 3.78
N VAL A 156 -4.61 -19.32 4.11
CA VAL A 156 -5.60 -18.55 3.35
C VAL A 156 -5.04 -18.23 1.96
N ALA A 157 -3.77 -17.84 1.86
CA ALA A 157 -3.09 -17.56 0.60
C ALA A 157 -3.07 -18.80 -0.34
N LEU A 158 -2.77 -20.00 0.17
CA LEU A 158 -2.83 -21.27 -0.59
C LEU A 158 -4.23 -21.60 -1.10
N ARG A 159 -5.25 -21.44 -0.26
CA ARG A 159 -6.65 -21.66 -0.67
C ARG A 159 -7.11 -20.63 -1.69
N TYR A 160 -6.58 -19.42 -1.63
CA TYR A 160 -6.89 -18.38 -2.59
C TYR A 160 -6.17 -18.65 -3.92
N SER A 161 -4.86 -18.89 -3.91
CA SER A 161 -4.07 -19.17 -5.12
C SER A 161 -4.56 -20.40 -5.88
N SER A 162 -4.94 -21.47 -5.17
CA SER A 162 -5.51 -22.67 -5.82
C SER A 162 -6.79 -22.42 -6.61
N ARG A 163 -7.55 -21.35 -6.32
CA ARG A 163 -8.83 -21.04 -6.98
C ARG A 163 -8.72 -19.98 -8.06
N ILE A 164 -7.84 -19.02 -7.88
CA ILE A 164 -7.74 -17.85 -8.76
C ILE A 164 -6.44 -17.77 -9.55
N GLY A 165 -5.41 -18.55 -9.19
CA GLY A 165 -4.07 -18.45 -9.76
C GLY A 165 -3.12 -17.60 -8.90
N LEU A 166 -1.86 -17.51 -9.33
CA LEU A 166 -0.83 -16.65 -8.76
C LEU A 166 -0.65 -15.40 -9.62
N PRO A 167 -0.38 -14.24 -9.01
CA PRO A 167 -0.09 -13.04 -9.77
C PRO A 167 1.24 -13.21 -10.51
N ASP A 168 1.40 -12.52 -11.64
CA ASP A 168 2.69 -12.40 -12.30
C ASP A 168 3.66 -11.60 -11.40
N GLU A 169 4.84 -12.15 -11.13
CA GLU A 169 5.85 -11.52 -10.26
C GLU A 169 6.40 -10.21 -10.88
N ASP A 170 6.27 -10.04 -12.21
CA ASP A 170 6.71 -8.85 -12.95
C ASP A 170 5.60 -7.80 -13.16
N ASP A 171 4.39 -8.04 -12.64
CA ASP A 171 3.22 -7.13 -12.72
C ASP A 171 2.78 -6.64 -11.32
N PRO A 172 3.33 -5.50 -10.84
CA PRO A 172 2.98 -4.93 -9.54
C PRO A 172 1.48 -4.65 -9.35
N GLU A 173 0.77 -4.34 -10.42
CA GLU A 173 -0.67 -4.06 -10.37
C GLU A 173 -1.48 -5.34 -10.18
N GLU A 174 -1.09 -6.43 -10.85
CA GLU A 174 -1.66 -7.76 -10.64
C GLU A 174 -1.40 -8.25 -9.20
N ILE A 175 -0.17 -8.08 -8.69
CA ILE A 175 0.19 -8.43 -7.31
C ILE A 175 -0.67 -7.66 -6.31
N ARG A 176 -0.83 -6.35 -6.50
CA ARG A 176 -1.64 -5.50 -5.61
C ARG A 176 -3.10 -5.90 -5.62
N LEU A 177 -3.66 -6.17 -6.80
CA LEU A 177 -5.04 -6.64 -6.95
C LEU A 177 -5.25 -7.99 -6.27
N TRP A 178 -4.29 -8.90 -6.43
CA TRP A 178 -4.29 -10.19 -5.76
C TRP A 178 -4.25 -10.02 -4.23
N GLN A 179 -3.37 -9.16 -3.71
CA GLN A 179 -3.31 -8.88 -2.28
C GLN A 179 -4.62 -8.32 -1.74
N GLN A 180 -5.27 -7.38 -2.43
CA GLN A 180 -6.57 -6.84 -2.03
C GLN A 180 -7.62 -7.96 -1.94
N GLY A 181 -7.66 -8.85 -2.93
CA GLY A 181 -8.54 -10.02 -2.90
C GLY A 181 -8.19 -11.00 -1.77
N LEU A 182 -6.92 -11.19 -1.43
CA LEU A 182 -6.53 -11.98 -0.27
C LEU A 182 -7.01 -11.33 1.04
N VAL A 183 -6.83 -10.01 1.18
CA VAL A 183 -7.22 -9.24 2.38
C VAL A 183 -8.72 -9.36 2.65
N THR A 184 -9.59 -9.33 1.63
CA THR A 184 -11.04 -9.53 1.84
C THR A 184 -11.39 -10.92 2.38
N ARG A 185 -10.49 -11.90 2.22
CA ARG A 185 -10.64 -13.31 2.64
C ARG A 185 -9.95 -13.61 3.96
N LEU A 186 -9.11 -12.71 4.46
CA LEU A 186 -8.62 -12.70 5.83
C LEU A 186 -9.76 -12.27 6.78
N SER A 187 -10.78 -13.11 6.90
CA SER A 187 -11.93 -12.91 7.79
C SER A 187 -11.70 -13.59 9.15
N ASP A 188 -12.63 -13.38 10.08
CA ASP A 188 -12.62 -14.07 11.37
C ASP A 188 -12.45 -15.60 11.19
N PRO A 189 -11.59 -16.27 11.99
CA PRO A 189 -10.94 -15.79 13.20
C PRO A 189 -9.61 -15.01 12.99
N PHE A 190 -9.26 -14.63 11.76
CA PHE A 190 -8.03 -13.86 11.50
C PHE A 190 -8.14 -12.43 12.08
N PRO A 191 -7.20 -11.98 12.94
CA PRO A 191 -7.35 -10.70 13.63
C PRO A 191 -7.32 -9.49 12.71
N LYS A 192 -8.20 -8.52 12.97
CA LYS A 192 -8.28 -7.25 12.23
C LYS A 192 -6.94 -6.51 12.16
N THR A 193 -6.15 -6.53 13.23
CA THR A 193 -4.82 -5.90 13.24
C THR A 193 -3.83 -6.59 12.32
N ALA A 194 -3.79 -7.93 12.31
CA ALA A 194 -2.94 -8.69 11.41
C ALA A 194 -3.37 -8.50 9.95
N ARG A 195 -4.68 -8.39 9.69
CA ARG A 195 -5.20 -8.08 8.35
C ARG A 195 -4.77 -6.70 7.88
N LYS A 196 -4.85 -5.69 8.75
CA LYS A 196 -4.38 -4.33 8.45
C LYS A 196 -2.90 -4.28 8.10
N ALA A 197 -2.07 -5.13 8.70
CA ALA A 197 -0.65 -5.20 8.35
C ALA A 197 -0.43 -5.62 6.90
N VAL A 198 -1.22 -6.58 6.39
CA VAL A 198 -1.19 -6.99 4.98
C VAL A 198 -1.82 -5.91 4.09
N GLU A 199 -2.90 -5.27 4.54
CA GLU A 199 -3.57 -4.19 3.80
C GLU A 199 -2.66 -2.97 3.60
N ASN A 200 -1.82 -2.66 4.59
CA ASN A 200 -0.88 -1.54 4.60
C ASN A 200 0.47 -1.84 3.92
N ASP A 201 0.67 -3.06 3.42
CA ASP A 201 1.87 -3.46 2.69
C ASP A 201 1.78 -2.99 1.24
N ASP A 202 2.10 -1.70 1.03
CA ASP A 202 2.00 -1.03 -0.28
C ASP A 202 2.87 -1.68 -1.36
N GLY A 203 4.01 -2.26 -0.95
CA GLY A 203 4.94 -3.00 -1.79
C GLY A 203 4.58 -4.47 -2.00
N CYS A 204 3.48 -4.93 -1.39
CA CYS A 204 2.98 -6.29 -1.46
C CYS A 204 4.00 -7.37 -1.09
N TYR A 205 4.93 -7.05 -0.20
CA TYR A 205 6.00 -7.93 0.26
C TYR A 205 5.52 -9.32 0.66
N TYR A 206 4.44 -9.41 1.45
CA TYR A 206 3.92 -10.71 1.90
C TYR A 206 3.42 -11.58 0.75
N THR A 207 2.80 -10.95 -0.25
CA THR A 207 2.31 -11.62 -1.45
C THR A 207 3.49 -12.07 -2.31
N CYS A 208 4.49 -11.20 -2.51
CA CYS A 208 5.70 -11.52 -3.27
C CYS A 208 6.48 -12.69 -2.67
N ILE A 209 6.72 -12.69 -1.34
CA ILE A 209 7.40 -13.80 -0.67
C ILE A 209 6.59 -15.09 -0.78
N PHE A 210 5.27 -15.02 -0.58
CA PHE A 210 4.41 -16.19 -0.70
C PHE A 210 4.51 -16.81 -2.11
N THR A 211 4.37 -15.99 -3.15
CA THR A 211 4.48 -16.44 -4.55
C THR A 211 5.86 -17.04 -4.81
N HIS A 212 6.94 -16.34 -4.42
CA HIS A 212 8.31 -16.78 -4.61
C HIS A 212 8.60 -18.13 -3.91
N LEU A 213 8.22 -18.28 -2.64
CA LEU A 213 8.43 -19.53 -1.89
C LEU A 213 7.60 -20.70 -2.45
N LEU A 214 6.48 -20.42 -3.10
CA LEU A 214 5.61 -21.43 -3.71
C LEU A 214 6.12 -21.86 -5.10
N THR A 215 6.62 -20.93 -5.91
CA THR A 215 7.07 -21.17 -7.30
C THR A 215 8.54 -21.59 -7.37
N ASN A 216 9.40 -20.97 -6.57
CA ASN A 216 10.85 -21.12 -6.57
C ASN A 216 11.37 -21.44 -5.15
N PRO A 217 10.97 -22.58 -4.55
CA PRO A 217 11.36 -22.90 -3.18
C PRO A 217 12.89 -23.04 -3.05
N PRO A 218 13.54 -22.35 -2.09
CA PRO A 218 14.98 -22.44 -1.88
C PRO A 218 15.40 -23.86 -1.47
N ALA A 219 16.58 -24.29 -1.90
CA ALA A 219 17.08 -25.64 -1.64
C ALA A 219 17.33 -25.89 -0.15
N ASP A 220 17.87 -24.90 0.57
CA ASP A 220 18.15 -24.93 2.01
C ASP A 220 17.33 -23.88 2.76
N GLU A 221 17.34 -23.95 4.09
CA GLU A 221 16.76 -22.92 4.98
C GLU A 221 17.81 -21.91 5.45
N ASP A 222 19.06 -22.10 5.06
CA ASP A 222 20.21 -21.31 5.48
C ASP A 222 20.20 -19.97 4.74
N GLY A 223 19.68 -18.95 5.41
CA GLY A 223 19.51 -17.60 4.84
C GLY A 223 18.08 -17.07 4.91
N LEU A 224 17.11 -17.94 5.17
CA LEU A 224 15.72 -17.51 5.39
C LEU A 224 15.54 -16.88 6.77
N SER A 225 14.81 -15.77 6.81
CA SER A 225 14.29 -15.17 8.03
C SER A 225 13.36 -16.13 8.77
N ILE A 226 13.11 -15.88 10.05
CA ILE A 226 12.13 -16.65 10.84
C ILE A 226 10.74 -16.57 10.19
N PHE A 227 10.40 -15.43 9.60
CA PHE A 227 9.15 -15.21 8.89
C PHE A 227 9.02 -16.15 7.68
N GLU A 228 10.00 -16.15 6.77
CA GLU A 228 10.03 -17.01 5.58
C GLU A 228 10.06 -18.49 5.94
N LYS A 229 10.80 -18.88 6.98
CA LYS A 229 10.82 -20.26 7.49
C LYS A 229 9.43 -20.73 7.91
N ARG A 230 8.67 -19.90 8.65
CA ARG A 230 7.29 -20.23 9.04
C ARG A 230 6.36 -20.33 7.84
N MET A 231 6.46 -19.40 6.90
CA MET A 231 5.67 -19.42 5.67
C MET A 231 5.96 -20.67 4.83
N ARG A 232 7.24 -20.96 4.57
CA ARG A 232 7.69 -22.17 3.85
C ARG A 232 7.16 -23.44 4.50
N LYS A 233 7.28 -23.56 5.83
CA LYS A 233 6.78 -24.71 6.58
C LYS A 233 5.26 -24.86 6.40
N ALA A 234 4.49 -23.77 6.43
CA ALA A 234 3.06 -23.78 6.18
C ALA A 234 2.71 -24.17 4.73
N ILE A 235 3.49 -23.71 3.74
CA ILE A 235 3.37 -24.15 2.33
C ILE A 235 3.58 -25.67 2.22
N GLN A 236 4.66 -26.19 2.80
CA GLN A 236 5.01 -27.62 2.74
C GLN A 236 3.99 -28.51 3.47
N SER A 237 3.39 -28.00 4.55
CA SER A 237 2.37 -28.71 5.33
C SER A 237 0.95 -28.56 4.75
N GLY A 238 0.77 -27.61 3.84
CA GLY A 238 -0.51 -27.26 3.23
C GLY A 238 -0.94 -28.23 2.14
N PRO A 239 -2.15 -28.04 1.58
CA PRO A 239 -2.63 -28.85 0.47
C PRO A 239 -1.73 -28.66 -0.76
N SER A 240 -1.37 -29.76 -1.43
CA SER A 240 -0.66 -29.68 -2.71
C SER A 240 -1.47 -28.88 -3.73
N THR A 241 -0.92 -27.75 -4.17
CA THR A 241 -1.48 -26.96 -5.27
C THR A 241 -1.22 -27.69 -6.58
N ALA A 242 -2.26 -28.35 -7.12
CA ALA A 242 -2.13 -29.23 -8.29
C ALA A 242 -1.80 -28.49 -9.61
N ARG A 243 -2.01 -27.16 -9.68
CA ARG A 243 -1.72 -26.37 -10.87
C ARG A 243 -1.39 -24.93 -10.48
N VAL A 244 -0.23 -24.44 -10.91
CA VAL A 244 0.11 -23.02 -10.90
C VAL A 244 -0.35 -22.44 -12.24
N PHE A 245 -1.21 -21.44 -12.20
CA PHE A 245 -1.68 -20.69 -13.36
C PHE A 245 -1.76 -19.21 -13.02
N ARG A 246 -1.74 -18.34 -14.03
CA ARG A 246 -1.79 -16.88 -13.84
C ARG A 246 -3.11 -16.45 -13.23
N SER A 247 -3.08 -15.40 -12.41
CA SER A 247 -4.27 -14.95 -11.71
C SER A 247 -5.30 -14.31 -12.65
N ALA A 248 -6.57 -14.47 -12.29
CA ALA A 248 -7.69 -13.96 -13.08
C ALA A 248 -8.69 -13.26 -12.16
N ILE A 249 -8.55 -11.94 -12.01
CA ILE A 249 -9.39 -11.14 -11.14
C ILE A 249 -10.17 -10.10 -11.97
N PRO A 250 -11.50 -10.20 -12.05
CA PRO A 250 -12.34 -9.22 -12.74
C PRO A 250 -12.41 -7.90 -11.95
N GLN A 251 -12.60 -6.79 -12.64
CA GLN A 251 -12.58 -5.45 -12.05
C GLN A 251 -13.79 -4.62 -12.50
N LEU A 252 -14.21 -3.67 -11.67
CA LEU A 252 -15.09 -2.59 -12.10
C LEU A 252 -14.26 -1.44 -12.61
N VAL A 253 -14.52 -1.00 -13.83
CA VAL A 253 -13.76 0.06 -14.48
C VAL A 253 -14.66 1.11 -15.12
N ILE A 254 -14.14 2.34 -15.28
CA ILE A 254 -14.71 3.40 -16.12
C ILE A 254 -13.75 3.69 -17.28
N ARG A 255 -14.24 3.63 -18.52
CA ARG A 255 -13.49 3.88 -19.77
C ARG A 255 -14.37 4.63 -20.73
N ASP A 256 -13.87 5.69 -21.35
CA ASP A 256 -14.59 6.46 -22.39
C ASP A 256 -16.02 6.87 -22.00
N LEU A 257 -16.21 7.28 -20.74
CA LEU A 257 -17.52 7.63 -20.16
C LEU A 257 -18.53 6.48 -20.13
N GLU A 258 -18.07 5.24 -20.22
CA GLU A 258 -18.81 4.02 -19.89
C GLU A 258 -18.21 3.39 -18.64
N TYR A 259 -19.03 2.74 -17.82
CA TYR A 259 -18.56 2.00 -16.66
C TYR A 259 -19.18 0.60 -16.66
N GLY A 260 -18.40 -0.38 -16.20
CA GLY A 260 -18.73 -1.78 -16.43
C GLY A 260 -17.77 -2.74 -15.77
N VAL A 261 -17.88 -4.00 -16.17
CA VAL A 261 -17.02 -5.09 -15.72
C VAL A 261 -15.92 -5.34 -16.74
N LEU A 262 -14.67 -5.32 -16.31
CA LEU A 262 -13.53 -5.83 -17.05
C LEU A 262 -13.22 -7.25 -16.61
N LEU A 263 -13.36 -8.21 -17.51
CA LEU A 263 -12.92 -9.59 -17.34
C LEU A 263 -11.47 -9.75 -17.86
N PRO A 264 -10.58 -10.37 -17.07
CA PRO A 264 -9.18 -10.51 -17.43
C PRO A 264 -8.97 -11.53 -18.56
N ALA A 265 -7.88 -11.37 -19.31
CA ALA A 265 -7.45 -12.35 -20.30
C ALA A 265 -6.97 -13.63 -19.62
N VAL A 266 -7.61 -14.74 -19.95
CA VAL A 266 -7.22 -16.09 -19.49
C VAL A 266 -7.40 -17.09 -20.62
N GLU A 267 -6.52 -18.11 -20.69
CA GLU A 267 -6.50 -19.10 -21.79
C GLU A 267 -7.89 -19.66 -22.09
N GLU A 268 -8.59 -20.12 -21.05
CA GLU A 268 -9.97 -20.57 -21.15
C GLU A 268 -10.67 -20.37 -19.80
N ALA A 269 -11.67 -19.50 -19.75
CA ALA A 269 -12.55 -19.39 -18.60
C ALA A 269 -13.97 -19.03 -19.03
N THR A 270 -14.93 -19.57 -18.28
CA THR A 270 -16.33 -19.16 -18.34
C THR A 270 -16.61 -18.24 -17.17
N TRP A 271 -17.12 -17.05 -17.47
CA TRP A 271 -17.52 -16.03 -16.54
C TRP A 271 -19.04 -15.90 -16.55
N LYS A 272 -19.64 -15.88 -15.38
CA LYS A 272 -21.05 -15.54 -15.18
C LYS A 272 -21.09 -14.20 -14.46
N ILE A 273 -21.68 -13.19 -15.10
CA ILE A 273 -21.93 -11.88 -14.51
C ILE A 273 -23.42 -11.79 -14.22
N THR A 274 -23.76 -11.59 -12.95
CA THR A 274 -25.12 -11.32 -12.49
C THR A 274 -25.15 -9.89 -11.96
N VAL A 275 -25.99 -9.05 -12.57
CA VAL A 275 -26.20 -7.65 -12.20
C VAL A 275 -27.58 -7.55 -11.57
N SER A 276 -27.63 -7.08 -10.32
CA SER A 276 -28.87 -6.82 -9.61
C SER A 276 -29.14 -5.32 -9.59
N TYR A 277 -30.39 -4.94 -9.82
CA TYR A 277 -30.86 -3.56 -9.81
C TYR A 277 -31.84 -3.34 -8.65
N HIS A 278 -32.18 -2.08 -8.33
CA HIS A 278 -33.09 -1.79 -7.20
C HIS A 278 -34.55 -2.11 -7.52
N ASP A 279 -34.99 -1.77 -8.74
CA ASP A 279 -36.41 -1.81 -9.13
C ASP A 279 -36.70 -2.76 -10.30
N SER A 280 -35.69 -3.51 -10.79
CA SER A 280 -35.82 -4.43 -11.93
C SER A 280 -35.26 -5.83 -11.63
N ASP A 281 -35.59 -6.78 -12.51
CA ASP A 281 -35.14 -8.16 -12.40
C ASP A 281 -33.63 -8.28 -12.59
N GLU A 282 -33.01 -9.25 -11.90
CA GLU A 282 -31.58 -9.51 -12.06
C GLU A 282 -31.25 -9.96 -13.49
N GLU A 283 -30.22 -9.34 -14.07
CA GLU A 283 -29.71 -9.73 -15.38
C GLU A 283 -28.50 -10.65 -15.20
N THR A 284 -28.49 -11.79 -15.91
CA THR A 284 -27.34 -12.71 -15.91
C THR A 284 -26.83 -12.92 -17.32
N LYS A 285 -25.54 -12.67 -17.52
CA LYS A 285 -24.81 -12.91 -18.78
C LYS A 285 -23.69 -13.93 -18.54
N ILE A 286 -23.47 -14.81 -19.52
CA ILE A 286 -22.41 -15.80 -19.49
C ILE A 286 -21.46 -15.54 -20.65
N PHE A 287 -20.17 -15.49 -20.36
CA PHE A 287 -19.11 -15.23 -21.32
C PHE A 287 -18.06 -16.32 -21.24
N THR A 288 -17.51 -16.68 -22.39
CA THR A 288 -16.31 -17.52 -22.46
C THR A 288 -15.18 -16.67 -23.01
N SER A 289 -14.09 -16.54 -22.26
CA SER A 289 -12.88 -15.83 -22.67
C SER A 289 -11.85 -16.81 -23.21
N TYR A 290 -11.22 -16.47 -24.33
CA TYR A 290 -10.18 -17.27 -25.01
C TYR A 290 -8.88 -16.46 -25.15
N GLY A 291 -8.28 -16.06 -24.03
CA GLY A 291 -7.01 -15.33 -23.99
C GLY A 291 -7.11 -13.82 -24.22
N GLU A 292 -8.31 -13.27 -24.35
CA GLU A 292 -8.54 -11.82 -24.49
C GLU A 292 -9.32 -11.25 -23.30
N GLU A 293 -9.01 -10.01 -22.93
CA GLU A 293 -9.78 -9.24 -21.96
C GLU A 293 -11.13 -8.86 -22.57
N ARG A 294 -12.16 -8.77 -21.73
CA ARG A 294 -13.50 -8.38 -22.18
C ARG A 294 -14.07 -7.31 -21.26
N PHE A 295 -14.44 -6.18 -21.84
CA PHE A 295 -15.23 -5.16 -21.14
C PHE A 295 -16.72 -5.38 -21.43
N GLU A 296 -17.53 -5.44 -20.39
CA GLU A 296 -18.98 -5.51 -20.44
C GLU A 296 -19.55 -4.26 -19.76
N PRO A 297 -20.04 -3.26 -20.52
CA PRO A 297 -20.62 -2.05 -19.94
C PRO A 297 -21.93 -2.37 -19.22
N PHE A 298 -22.25 -1.58 -18.19
CA PHE A 298 -23.58 -1.61 -17.60
C PHE A 298 -24.59 -0.95 -18.54
N GLY A 299 -25.86 -1.34 -18.40
CA GLY A 299 -26.97 -0.72 -19.12
C GLY A 299 -27.29 0.69 -18.62
N GLU A 300 -28.44 1.21 -19.05
CA GLU A 300 -28.91 2.54 -18.65
C GLU A 300 -29.29 2.61 -17.16
N GLU A 301 -29.75 1.49 -16.58
CA GLU A 301 -30.11 1.40 -15.17
C GLU A 301 -28.88 1.30 -14.26
N LEU A 302 -28.92 1.92 -13.07
CA LEU A 302 -27.82 1.86 -12.11
C LEU A 302 -27.76 0.50 -11.43
N PRO A 303 -26.66 -0.26 -11.58
CA PRO A 303 -26.52 -1.53 -10.88
C PRO A 303 -26.42 -1.30 -9.36
N ALA A 304 -27.20 -2.04 -8.59
CA ALA A 304 -27.09 -2.06 -7.13
C ALA A 304 -25.86 -2.89 -6.71
N ASP A 305 -25.82 -4.12 -7.19
CA ASP A 305 -24.78 -5.12 -6.91
C ASP A 305 -24.39 -5.86 -8.19
N VAL A 306 -23.14 -6.33 -8.25
CA VAL A 306 -22.59 -7.10 -9.36
C VAL A 306 -21.85 -8.31 -8.80
N ASP A 307 -22.37 -9.49 -9.10
CA ASP A 307 -21.76 -10.77 -8.77
C ASP A 307 -21.10 -11.37 -10.02
N ILE A 308 -19.82 -11.70 -9.90
CA ILE A 308 -19.04 -12.33 -10.95
C ILE A 308 -18.60 -13.70 -10.45
N GLU A 309 -18.84 -14.74 -11.23
CA GLU A 309 -18.46 -16.12 -10.92
C GLU A 309 -17.62 -16.70 -12.07
N ASN A 310 -16.52 -17.38 -11.75
CA ASN A 310 -15.73 -18.11 -12.74
C ASN A 310 -16.09 -19.61 -12.78
N ASN A 311 -15.45 -20.36 -13.68
CA ASN A 311 -15.59 -21.81 -13.83
C ASN A 311 -15.25 -22.62 -12.56
N SER A 312 -14.43 -22.10 -11.64
CA SER A 312 -14.12 -22.75 -10.35
C SER A 312 -15.18 -22.49 -9.27
N GLY A 313 -16.27 -21.79 -9.62
CA GLY A 313 -17.31 -21.36 -8.69
C GLY A 313 -16.85 -20.24 -7.75
N PHE A 314 -15.73 -19.61 -8.07
CA PHE A 314 -15.20 -18.51 -7.30
C PHE A 314 -15.97 -17.23 -7.60
N LYS A 315 -16.39 -16.53 -6.53
CA LYS A 315 -17.25 -15.35 -6.63
C LYS A 315 -16.55 -14.07 -6.21
N TRP A 316 -16.81 -13.01 -6.97
CA TRP A 316 -16.51 -11.63 -6.63
C TRP A 316 -17.83 -10.87 -6.54
N GLN A 317 -18.04 -10.18 -5.43
CA GLN A 317 -19.23 -9.38 -5.20
C GLN A 317 -18.85 -7.92 -5.08
N TYR A 318 -19.41 -7.09 -5.95
CA TYR A 318 -19.21 -5.66 -5.98
C TYR A 318 -20.53 -4.95 -5.69
N LYS A 319 -20.62 -4.29 -4.54
CA LYS A 319 -21.68 -3.30 -4.30
C LYS A 319 -21.37 -2.08 -5.14
N VAL A 320 -22.24 -1.66 -6.05
CA VAL A 320 -21.98 -0.50 -6.91
C VAL A 320 -22.75 0.70 -6.36
N TRP A 321 -24.04 0.79 -6.62
CA TRP A 321 -24.91 1.83 -6.06
C TRP A 321 -25.75 1.28 -4.90
N GLU A 322 -25.24 1.40 -3.67
CA GLU A 322 -25.88 0.82 -2.46
C GLU A 322 -27.36 1.18 -2.25
N ASP A 323 -27.77 2.37 -2.69
CA ASP A 323 -29.16 2.83 -2.67
C ASP A 323 -29.41 3.89 -3.75
N GLU A 324 -30.68 4.26 -3.90
CA GLU A 324 -31.12 5.22 -4.90
C GLU A 324 -30.83 6.70 -4.55
N LYS A 325 -30.10 6.96 -3.46
CA LYS A 325 -29.93 8.33 -2.99
C LYS A 325 -29.02 9.13 -3.90
N ASN A 326 -29.39 10.38 -4.12
CA ASN A 326 -28.65 11.35 -4.91
C ASN A 326 -27.49 12.01 -4.13
N ASN A 327 -26.88 11.30 -3.18
CA ASN A 327 -25.72 11.78 -2.42
C ASN A 327 -24.54 10.80 -2.53
N ARG A 328 -24.59 9.89 -3.50
CA ARG A 328 -23.63 8.81 -3.72
C ARG A 328 -22.60 9.21 -4.78
N LEU A 329 -21.40 8.68 -4.61
CA LEU A 329 -20.33 8.76 -5.60
C LEU A 329 -19.49 7.48 -5.61
N LEU A 330 -19.00 7.16 -6.81
CA LEU A 330 -17.98 6.17 -7.08
C LEU A 330 -16.67 6.89 -7.44
N ILE A 331 -15.55 6.31 -7.04
CA ILE A 331 -14.22 6.89 -7.24
C ILE A 331 -13.39 5.88 -7.99
N PHE A 332 -12.90 6.28 -9.16
CA PHE A 332 -12.07 5.47 -10.03
C PHE A 332 -10.67 6.07 -10.09
N SER A 333 -9.62 5.24 -10.05
CA SER A 333 -8.25 5.68 -10.29
C SER A 333 -8.04 6.05 -11.75
N GLN A 334 -7.12 6.97 -11.99
CA GLN A 334 -6.60 7.23 -13.32
C GLN A 334 -5.12 6.82 -13.41
N PRO A 335 -4.70 6.28 -14.58
CA PRO A 335 -5.48 6.20 -15.82
C PRO A 335 -6.27 4.91 -16.04
N ASP A 336 -6.04 3.89 -15.22
CA ASP A 336 -6.58 2.54 -15.42
C ASP A 336 -8.11 2.43 -15.29
N GLY A 337 -8.74 3.46 -14.73
CA GLY A 337 -10.18 3.56 -14.59
C GLY A 337 -10.74 2.61 -13.53
N LYS A 338 -9.92 1.99 -12.67
CA LYS A 338 -10.37 0.97 -11.71
C LYS A 338 -11.14 1.59 -10.55
N LEU A 339 -12.21 0.95 -10.11
CA LEU A 339 -12.97 1.39 -8.94
C LEU A 339 -12.13 1.23 -7.67
N VAL A 340 -11.76 2.34 -7.04
CA VAL A 340 -10.98 2.36 -5.78
C VAL A 340 -11.86 2.55 -4.56
N SER A 341 -12.98 3.27 -4.67
CA SER A 341 -13.80 3.60 -3.50
C SER A 341 -15.23 3.94 -3.83
N ARG A 342 -16.08 3.82 -2.81
CA ARG A 342 -17.52 4.11 -2.83
C ARG A 342 -17.86 4.93 -1.60
N SER A 343 -18.54 6.05 -1.82
CA SER A 343 -18.78 7.01 -0.75
C SER A 343 -20.13 7.69 -0.88
N SER A 344 -20.45 8.48 0.14
CA SER A 344 -21.60 9.37 0.14
C SER A 344 -21.27 10.65 0.89
N LEU A 345 -22.04 11.71 0.62
CA LEU A 345 -21.95 12.96 1.37
C LEU A 345 -22.35 12.82 2.84
N ALA A 346 -22.91 11.67 3.26
CA ALA A 346 -23.17 11.37 4.67
C ALA A 346 -21.90 10.95 5.42
N LYS A 347 -20.86 10.49 4.71
CA LYS A 347 -19.54 10.26 5.30
C LYS A 347 -18.84 11.60 5.46
N LYS A 348 -18.20 11.80 6.61
CA LYS A 348 -17.43 13.03 6.87
C LYS A 348 -16.14 13.08 6.06
N GLU A 349 -15.42 11.97 6.01
CA GLU A 349 -14.09 11.91 5.41
C GLU A 349 -13.87 10.54 4.75
N ILE A 350 -13.10 10.53 3.65
CA ILE A 350 -12.48 9.34 3.08
C ILE A 350 -11.00 9.61 2.84
N TYR A 351 -10.20 8.55 2.94
CA TYR A 351 -8.77 8.59 2.66
C TYR A 351 -8.48 7.74 1.41
N LEU A 352 -7.67 8.28 0.50
CA LEU A 352 -7.21 7.62 -0.72
C LEU A 352 -5.69 7.80 -0.83
N ASN A 353 -5.01 7.03 -1.68
CA ASN A 353 -3.64 7.38 -2.02
C ASN A 353 -3.62 8.72 -2.78
N PRO A 354 -2.52 9.49 -2.74
CA PRO A 354 -2.39 10.65 -3.60
C PRO A 354 -2.25 10.18 -5.07
N GLY A 355 -2.75 10.99 -6.00
CA GLY A 355 -2.85 10.64 -7.42
C GLY A 355 -4.09 11.21 -8.09
N ASN A 356 -4.29 10.83 -9.35
CA ASN A 356 -5.41 11.28 -10.18
C ASN A 356 -6.60 10.34 -10.08
N TYR A 357 -7.80 10.91 -9.96
CA TYR A 357 -9.04 10.16 -9.82
C TYR A 357 -10.16 10.76 -10.65
N ARG A 358 -11.07 9.89 -11.10
CA ARG A 358 -12.34 10.24 -11.70
C ARG A 358 -13.48 9.89 -10.75
N LEU A 359 -14.30 10.88 -10.44
CA LEU A 359 -15.48 10.73 -9.61
C LEU A 359 -16.71 10.60 -10.50
N LEU A 360 -17.51 9.56 -10.27
CA LEU A 360 -18.83 9.41 -10.87
C LEU A 360 -19.88 9.69 -9.79
N GLN A 361 -20.67 10.75 -9.95
CA GLN A 361 -21.52 11.33 -8.91
C GLN A 361 -22.98 11.35 -9.34
N ARG A 362 -23.89 11.16 -8.38
CA ARG A 362 -25.35 11.28 -8.60
C ARG A 362 -25.91 12.68 -8.30
N PHE A 363 -25.04 13.67 -8.27
CA PHE A 363 -25.40 15.03 -7.93
C PHE A 363 -24.43 16.04 -8.53
N PRO A 364 -24.92 17.25 -8.83
CA PRO A 364 -24.04 18.36 -9.14
C PRO A 364 -23.40 18.88 -7.86
N ALA A 365 -22.06 18.80 -7.78
CA ALA A 365 -21.31 19.43 -6.69
C ALA A 365 -21.43 20.96 -6.76
N ALA A 366 -21.55 21.63 -5.61
CA ALA A 366 -21.73 23.08 -5.58
C ALA A 366 -20.45 23.83 -5.98
N GLY A 367 -20.59 24.82 -6.87
CA GLY A 367 -19.51 25.76 -7.22
C GLY A 367 -18.38 25.15 -8.04
N ASP A 368 -18.69 24.15 -8.87
CA ASP A 368 -17.70 23.36 -9.58
C ASP A 368 -17.86 23.49 -11.10
N ASP A 369 -16.93 24.21 -11.73
CA ASP A 369 -16.91 24.45 -13.17
C ASP A 369 -16.36 23.25 -13.97
N GLY A 370 -15.80 22.23 -13.30
CA GLY A 370 -15.19 21.04 -13.92
C GLY A 370 -16.09 19.80 -13.94
N LEU A 371 -17.40 19.98 -13.78
CA LEU A 371 -18.37 18.89 -13.72
C LEU A 371 -19.01 18.65 -15.10
N GLU A 372 -18.85 17.44 -15.64
CA GLU A 372 -19.40 17.05 -16.94
C GLU A 372 -20.62 16.13 -16.77
N PRO A 373 -21.76 16.41 -17.42
CA PRO A 373 -22.90 15.49 -17.41
C PRO A 373 -22.55 14.24 -18.24
N MET A 374 -22.74 13.06 -17.64
CA MET A 374 -22.51 11.76 -18.29
C MET A 374 -23.82 11.07 -18.68
N SER A 375 -24.85 11.18 -17.85
CA SER A 375 -26.20 10.68 -18.16
C SER A 375 -27.25 11.62 -17.54
N GLU A 376 -28.39 11.77 -18.21
CA GLU A 376 -29.53 12.56 -17.71
C GLU A 376 -30.48 11.69 -16.87
N GLU A 377 -30.73 10.47 -17.32
CA GLU A 377 -31.63 9.51 -16.67
C GLU A 377 -30.92 8.15 -16.56
N PRO A 378 -30.44 7.76 -15.37
CA PRO A 378 -30.37 8.54 -14.14
C PRO A 378 -29.25 9.59 -14.19
N ALA A 379 -29.47 10.73 -13.53
CA ALA A 379 -28.52 11.85 -13.53
C ALA A 379 -27.14 11.44 -12.96
N LEU A 380 -26.15 11.41 -13.83
CA LEU A 380 -24.76 11.10 -13.52
C LEU A 380 -23.84 12.22 -14.00
N TYR A 381 -22.87 12.54 -13.16
CA TYR A 381 -21.88 13.58 -13.42
C TYR A 381 -20.48 13.03 -13.20
N VAL A 382 -19.55 13.44 -14.04
CA VAL A 382 -18.14 13.07 -13.96
C VAL A 382 -17.32 14.30 -13.57
N ARG A 383 -16.36 14.09 -12.66
CA ARG A 383 -15.39 15.09 -12.25
C ARG A 383 -14.02 14.45 -12.12
N GLU A 384 -12.99 15.11 -12.63
CA GLU A 384 -11.60 14.72 -12.37
C GLU A 384 -11.03 15.50 -11.18
N ILE A 385 -10.26 14.80 -10.36
CA ILE A 385 -9.57 15.38 -9.20
C ILE A 385 -8.12 14.88 -9.17
N ASN A 386 -7.21 15.74 -8.69
CA ASN A 386 -5.84 15.37 -8.39
C ASN A 386 -5.61 15.54 -6.88
N LEU A 387 -5.28 14.46 -6.19
CA LEU A 387 -4.97 14.44 -4.77
C LEU A 387 -3.46 14.53 -4.57
N LEU A 388 -2.99 15.71 -4.16
CA LEU A 388 -1.60 15.92 -3.77
C LEU A 388 -1.40 15.63 -2.28
N PRO A 389 -0.23 15.13 -1.83
CA PRO A 389 0.05 14.89 -0.41
C PRO A 389 -0.31 16.09 0.47
N GLY A 390 -1.05 15.84 1.56
CA GLY A 390 -1.50 16.88 2.50
C GLY A 390 -2.67 17.76 2.03
N SER A 391 -3.12 17.64 0.77
CA SER A 391 -4.30 18.36 0.26
C SER A 391 -5.62 17.89 0.90
N VAL A 392 -6.68 18.69 0.78
CA VAL A 392 -8.05 18.30 1.18
C VAL A 392 -9.00 18.79 0.11
N ILE A 393 -9.73 17.87 -0.54
CA ILE A 393 -10.74 18.20 -1.55
C ILE A 393 -12.13 18.05 -0.93
N PRO A 394 -12.82 19.15 -0.61
CA PRO A 394 -14.21 19.10 -0.18
C PRO A 394 -15.14 18.88 -1.38
N ILE A 395 -16.09 17.95 -1.22
CA ILE A 395 -17.21 17.76 -2.14
C ILE A 395 -18.48 18.04 -1.36
N SER A 396 -19.28 18.99 -1.83
CA SER A 396 -20.48 19.42 -1.12
C SER A 396 -21.70 19.51 -2.02
N ARG A 397 -22.86 19.19 -1.44
CA ARG A 397 -24.19 19.47 -1.97
C ARG A 397 -25.04 20.06 -0.87
N GLY A 398 -25.31 21.37 -0.94
CA GLY A 398 -25.98 22.09 0.14
C GLY A 398 -25.18 21.97 1.46
N PRO A 399 -25.81 21.57 2.59
CA PRO A 399 -25.13 21.46 3.88
C PRO A 399 -24.33 20.16 4.05
N ALA A 400 -24.48 19.19 3.14
CA ALA A 400 -23.78 17.90 3.23
C ALA A 400 -22.43 17.99 2.52
N THR A 401 -21.37 17.61 3.23
CA THR A 401 -19.98 17.72 2.75
C THR A 401 -19.20 16.45 3.09
N LEU A 402 -18.50 15.95 2.09
CA LEU A 402 -17.48 14.91 2.20
C LEU A 402 -16.10 15.54 1.99
N GLN A 403 -15.14 15.22 2.84
CA GLN A 403 -13.73 15.55 2.60
C GLN A 403 -12.99 14.33 2.03
N ILE A 404 -12.42 14.48 0.84
CA ILE A 404 -11.46 13.52 0.29
C ILE A 404 -10.07 13.98 0.68
N LYS A 405 -9.34 13.12 1.39
CA LYS A 405 -7.98 13.38 1.87
C LYS A 405 -7.03 12.35 1.28
N PRO A 406 -5.86 12.75 0.77
CA PRO A 406 -4.82 11.80 0.46
C PRO A 406 -4.17 11.27 1.73
N HIS A 407 -3.64 10.06 1.66
CA HIS A 407 -2.64 9.56 2.58
C HIS A 407 -1.38 10.44 2.52
N ASN A 408 -0.69 10.59 3.65
CA ASN A 408 0.49 11.46 3.74
C ASN A 408 1.75 10.74 3.24
N ILE A 409 1.75 10.29 2.00
CA ILE A 409 2.85 9.57 1.35
C ILE A 409 3.38 10.37 0.16
N PRO A 410 4.66 10.21 -0.21
CA PRO A 410 5.16 10.80 -1.44
C PRO A 410 4.48 10.23 -2.68
N THR A 411 4.49 10.99 -3.77
CA THR A 411 3.98 10.52 -5.07
C THR A 411 4.84 10.93 -6.24
N LEU A 412 4.79 10.10 -7.27
CA LEU A 412 5.32 10.34 -8.60
C LEU A 412 4.13 10.41 -9.55
N ASN A 413 4.14 11.35 -10.50
CA ASN A 413 3.11 11.47 -11.52
C ASN A 413 3.77 11.86 -12.84
N TRP A 414 3.49 11.13 -13.91
CA TRP A 414 3.86 11.53 -15.25
C TRP A 414 3.02 12.73 -15.68
N VAL A 415 3.67 13.74 -16.25
CA VAL A 415 3.04 14.95 -16.78
C VAL A 415 3.41 15.06 -18.25
N GLY A 416 2.39 15.09 -19.10
CA GLY A 416 2.51 15.12 -20.56
C GLY A 416 1.15 14.81 -21.19
N ASP A 417 1.11 14.73 -22.51
CA ASP A 417 -0.10 14.35 -23.25
C ASP A 417 -0.12 12.83 -23.49
N PRO A 418 -0.90 12.03 -22.73
CA PRO A 418 -0.94 10.59 -22.91
C PRO A 418 -1.80 10.20 -24.11
N LEU A 419 -1.28 9.28 -24.93
CA LEU A 419 -2.07 8.44 -25.82
C LEU A 419 -2.56 7.24 -25.03
N ARG A 420 -3.89 7.10 -24.90
CA ARG A 420 -4.51 6.00 -24.16
C ARG A 420 -4.75 4.82 -25.07
N GLY A 421 -4.19 3.67 -24.69
CA GLY A 421 -4.50 2.39 -25.32
C GLY A 421 -5.86 1.86 -24.87
N ILE A 422 -6.41 0.93 -25.65
CA ILE A 422 -7.72 0.28 -25.39
C ILE A 422 -7.75 -0.42 -24.01
N LYS A 423 -6.57 -0.80 -23.48
CA LYS A 423 -6.42 -1.44 -22.17
C LYS A 423 -6.29 -0.46 -21.00
N GLY A 424 -6.36 0.85 -21.25
CA GLY A 424 -6.13 1.89 -20.24
C GLY A 424 -4.65 2.12 -19.94
N ASN A 425 -3.74 1.50 -20.69
CA ASN A 425 -2.32 1.83 -20.64
C ASN A 425 -2.08 3.21 -21.27
N GLU A 426 -1.25 4.02 -20.64
CA GLU A 426 -0.87 5.33 -21.18
C GLU A 426 0.49 5.24 -21.86
N LEU A 427 0.54 5.81 -23.07
CA LEU A 427 1.75 6.01 -23.84
C LEU A 427 2.02 7.50 -23.89
N TYR A 428 3.14 7.91 -23.33
CA TYR A 428 3.55 9.31 -23.34
C TYR A 428 4.49 9.56 -24.51
N ALA A 429 4.30 10.67 -25.20
CA ALA A 429 5.34 11.18 -26.09
C ALA A 429 6.58 11.52 -25.27
N SER A 430 7.78 11.22 -25.78
CA SER A 430 9.02 11.61 -25.11
C SER A 430 9.20 13.13 -25.08
N GLU A 431 8.65 13.85 -26.07
CA GLU A 431 8.66 15.30 -26.14
C GLU A 431 7.79 15.89 -25.02
N ASN A 432 8.33 16.86 -24.27
CA ASN A 432 7.70 17.52 -23.12
C ASN A 432 7.29 16.59 -21.97
N LEU A 433 7.78 15.34 -21.95
CA LEU A 433 7.51 14.42 -20.84
C LEU A 433 8.20 14.90 -19.57
N GLN A 434 7.41 15.08 -18.53
CA GLN A 434 7.87 15.46 -17.21
C GLN A 434 7.47 14.42 -16.17
N LEU A 435 8.24 14.38 -15.08
CA LEU A 435 7.89 13.66 -13.87
C LEU A 435 7.70 14.66 -12.74
N MET A 436 6.47 14.77 -12.24
CA MET A 436 6.14 15.54 -11.05
C MET A 436 6.27 14.64 -9.81
N VAL A 437 7.13 15.03 -8.88
CA VAL A 437 7.21 14.46 -7.54
C VAL A 437 6.49 15.37 -6.57
N SER A 438 5.75 14.80 -5.63
CA SER A 438 5.22 15.54 -4.48
C SER A 438 5.59 14.83 -3.18
N LEU A 439 6.25 15.55 -2.27
CA LEU A 439 6.70 15.08 -0.98
C LEU A 439 5.82 15.67 0.15
N PRO A 440 5.45 14.89 1.16
CA PRO A 440 4.78 15.42 2.34
C PRO A 440 5.68 16.38 3.13
N ALA A 441 5.07 17.36 3.81
CA ALA A 441 5.82 18.34 4.60
C ALA A 441 6.74 17.73 5.68
N GLU A 442 6.40 16.55 6.22
CA GLU A 442 7.25 15.86 7.21
C GLU A 442 8.53 15.28 6.61
N PHE A 443 8.57 15.02 5.30
CA PHE A 443 9.77 14.59 4.59
C PHE A 443 10.73 15.77 4.39
N LEU A 444 10.20 16.96 4.11
CA LEU A 444 11.01 18.19 4.00
C LEU A 444 11.67 18.59 5.33
N ALA A 445 11.09 18.17 6.45
CA ALA A 445 11.65 18.41 7.78
C ALA A 445 12.74 17.39 8.17
N SER A 446 12.95 16.35 7.37
CA SER A 446 14.03 15.38 7.56
C SER A 446 15.25 15.83 6.78
N ASP A 447 16.45 15.71 7.37
CA ASP A 447 17.73 16.07 6.72
C ASP A 447 18.14 15.02 5.64
N HIS A 448 17.18 14.38 4.97
CA HIS A 448 17.46 13.37 3.97
C HIS A 448 17.61 13.96 2.58
N ASP A 449 18.68 13.53 1.91
CA ASP A 449 18.84 13.73 0.48
C ASP A 449 17.72 12.98 -0.26
N PHE A 450 17.25 13.52 -1.36
CA PHE A 450 16.21 12.93 -2.18
C PHE A 450 16.80 12.62 -3.55
N GLU A 451 16.78 11.34 -3.95
CA GLU A 451 17.29 10.85 -5.22
C GLU A 451 16.14 10.31 -6.08
N LEU A 452 16.19 10.57 -7.38
CA LEU A 452 15.34 9.93 -8.38
C LEU A 452 16.18 9.05 -9.29
N ARG A 453 15.72 7.81 -9.46
CA ARG A 453 16.35 6.78 -10.29
C ARG A 453 15.47 6.50 -11.49
N PHE A 454 16.08 6.50 -12.67
CA PHE A 454 15.43 6.18 -13.93
C PHE A 454 16.11 4.99 -14.58
N LYS A 455 15.32 3.99 -14.95
CA LYS A 455 15.80 2.79 -15.63
C LYS A 455 14.96 2.50 -16.86
N SER A 456 15.62 2.31 -17.98
CA SER A 456 15.01 1.91 -19.25
C SER A 456 16.04 1.19 -20.09
N ALA A 457 15.60 0.23 -20.92
CA ALA A 457 16.48 -0.48 -21.84
C ALA A 457 17.23 0.48 -22.79
N GLU A 458 16.61 1.62 -23.12
CA GLU A 458 17.11 2.61 -24.08
C GLU A 458 17.94 3.71 -23.42
N LEU A 459 17.86 3.85 -22.08
CA LEU A 459 18.73 4.75 -21.31
C LEU A 459 20.10 4.12 -21.04
N GLY A 460 20.23 2.80 -21.18
CA GLY A 460 21.44 2.06 -20.82
C GLY A 460 21.55 1.88 -19.31
N ASP A 461 22.55 2.50 -18.69
CA ASP A 461 22.75 2.45 -17.24
C ASP A 461 21.68 3.26 -16.50
N GLU A 462 21.43 2.92 -15.23
CA GLU A 462 20.48 3.66 -14.38
C GLU A 462 20.96 5.11 -14.19
N ILE A 463 20.06 6.07 -14.47
CA ILE A 463 20.32 7.50 -14.25
C ILE A 463 19.83 7.87 -12.85
N ILE A 464 20.68 8.55 -12.08
CA ILE A 464 20.37 9.03 -10.72
C ILE A 464 20.41 10.56 -10.73
N LEU A 465 19.35 11.21 -10.25
CA LEU A 465 19.20 12.66 -10.15
C LEU A 465 18.96 13.06 -8.69
N GLU A 466 19.54 14.17 -8.25
CA GLU A 466 19.32 14.79 -6.94
C GLU A 466 18.63 16.15 -7.14
N PRO A 467 17.31 16.18 -7.35
CA PRO A 467 16.64 17.43 -7.63
C PRO A 467 16.51 18.30 -6.38
N GLU A 468 16.58 19.62 -6.57
CA GLU A 468 16.24 20.58 -5.53
C GLU A 468 14.71 20.57 -5.30
N VAL A 469 14.30 20.29 -4.07
CA VAL A 469 12.88 20.25 -3.69
C VAL A 469 12.39 21.65 -3.37
N GLU A 470 11.31 22.08 -4.03
CA GLU A 470 10.69 23.36 -3.75
C GLU A 470 10.13 23.40 -2.31
N PRO A 471 9.97 24.58 -1.68
CA PRO A 471 9.43 24.70 -0.32
C PRO A 471 8.02 24.12 -0.13
N ASN A 472 7.25 23.97 -1.20
CA ASN A 472 5.93 23.33 -1.23
C ASN A 472 6.00 21.79 -1.28
N GLY A 473 7.20 21.21 -1.35
CA GLY A 473 7.45 19.78 -1.47
C GLY A 473 7.35 19.22 -2.87
N GLN A 474 7.31 20.05 -3.90
CA GLN A 474 7.19 19.61 -5.30
C GLN A 474 8.53 19.65 -6.02
N VAL A 475 8.69 18.73 -6.97
CA VAL A 475 9.79 18.70 -7.93
C VAL A 475 9.20 18.37 -9.30
N ASN A 476 9.60 19.10 -10.32
CA ASN A 476 9.31 18.74 -11.71
C ASN A 476 10.61 18.42 -12.44
N ILE A 477 10.71 17.21 -12.97
CA ILE A 477 11.86 16.76 -13.75
C ILE A 477 11.48 16.70 -15.21
N ASP A 478 12.27 17.35 -16.06
CA ASP A 478 12.19 17.19 -17.51
C ASP A 478 12.80 15.85 -17.92
N VAL A 479 11.96 14.82 -18.05
CA VAL A 479 12.38 13.47 -18.44
C VAL A 479 12.72 13.41 -19.91
N ALA A 480 12.16 14.30 -20.74
CA ALA A 480 12.52 14.40 -22.17
C ALA A 480 14.03 14.59 -22.35
N SER A 481 14.66 15.36 -21.46
CA SER A 481 16.10 15.65 -21.48
C SER A 481 17.00 14.45 -21.18
N LEU A 482 16.46 13.37 -20.59
CA LEU A 482 17.23 12.18 -20.21
C LEU A 482 17.46 11.23 -21.40
N TRP A 483 16.65 11.35 -22.47
CA TRP A 483 16.74 10.44 -23.59
C TRP A 483 17.92 10.77 -24.52
N PRO A 484 18.61 9.74 -25.06
CA PRO A 484 19.67 9.95 -26.04
C PRO A 484 19.16 10.69 -27.29
N ALA A 485 20.02 11.54 -27.88
CA ALA A 485 19.71 12.22 -29.13
C ALA A 485 19.38 11.19 -30.23
N GLY A 486 18.16 11.26 -30.78
CA GLY A 486 17.67 10.35 -31.83
C GLY A 486 16.68 9.28 -31.36
N PHE A 487 16.34 9.23 -30.06
CA PHE A 487 15.23 8.42 -29.54
C PHE A 487 13.88 9.00 -30.03
N GLY A 488 13.45 8.64 -31.24
CA GLY A 488 12.28 9.25 -31.89
C GLY A 488 11.33 8.33 -32.63
N GLN A 489 11.58 7.01 -32.69
CA GLN A 489 10.73 6.07 -33.45
C GLN A 489 10.47 4.71 -32.75
N SER A 490 10.82 4.56 -31.48
CA SER A 490 10.59 3.32 -30.72
C SER A 490 9.77 3.55 -29.46
N PHE A 491 9.21 2.48 -28.92
CA PHE A 491 8.57 2.46 -27.61
C PHE A 491 9.57 1.94 -26.59
N SER A 492 9.57 2.54 -25.40
CA SER A 492 10.38 2.05 -24.30
C SER A 492 9.63 2.12 -22.98
N ARG A 493 9.84 1.14 -22.11
CA ARG A 493 9.38 1.17 -20.73
C ARG A 493 10.43 1.93 -19.91
N CYS A 494 10.01 3.01 -19.28
CA CYS A 494 10.82 3.75 -18.31
C CYS A 494 10.26 3.51 -16.92
N LEU A 495 11.09 2.96 -16.03
CA LEU A 495 10.79 2.85 -14.61
C LEU A 495 11.40 4.06 -13.91
N ALA A 496 10.56 4.84 -13.21
CA ALA A 496 11.00 5.92 -12.34
C ALA A 496 10.80 5.51 -10.88
N ARG A 497 11.77 5.85 -10.03
CA ARG A 497 11.75 5.55 -8.61
C ARG A 497 12.30 6.73 -7.83
N ALA A 498 11.61 7.11 -6.76
CA ALA A 498 12.12 8.04 -5.75
C ALA A 498 12.73 7.25 -4.59
N ASP A 499 13.86 7.72 -4.07
CA ASP A 499 14.52 7.22 -2.86
C ASP A 499 14.91 8.40 -1.97
N THR A 500 14.74 8.26 -0.65
CA THR A 500 15.28 9.23 0.31
C THR A 500 16.67 8.76 0.75
N GLY A 501 17.72 9.28 0.09
CA GLY A 501 19.05 9.51 0.67
C GLY A 501 19.70 8.34 1.38
N GLY A 502 19.60 7.13 0.80
CA GLY A 502 20.29 5.96 1.36
C GLY A 502 19.64 4.59 1.19
N LYS A 503 18.43 4.47 0.60
CA LYS A 503 17.75 3.28 0.00
C LYS A 503 16.33 2.93 0.56
N ALA A 504 15.61 2.16 -0.28
CA ALA A 504 14.40 1.33 -0.07
C ALA A 504 13.04 1.98 0.22
N GLY A 505 12.88 3.29 0.05
CA GLY A 505 11.57 3.90 -0.14
C GLY A 505 11.08 3.76 -1.58
N THR A 506 10.93 2.55 -2.13
CA THR A 506 10.61 2.39 -3.55
C THR A 506 9.21 2.91 -3.88
N LEU A 507 9.11 4.10 -4.46
CA LEU A 507 7.92 4.50 -5.22
C LEU A 507 8.06 3.92 -6.61
N LEU A 508 7.44 2.77 -6.88
CA LEU A 508 7.35 2.21 -8.22
C LEU A 508 6.14 2.79 -8.95
N LEU A 509 6.36 3.24 -10.18
CA LEU A 509 5.33 3.38 -11.22
C LEU A 509 5.66 2.47 -12.40
#